data_AF-A0AAT9IDY4-F1
#
_entry.id   AF-A0AAT9IDY4-F1
#
_cell.length_a   1.000
_cell.length_b   1.000
_cell.length_c   1.000
_cell.angle_alpha   90.00
_cell.angle_beta   90.00
_cell.angle_gamma   90.00
#
_symmetry.space_group_name_H-M   'P 1'
#
loop_
_entity.id
_entity.type
_entity.pdbx_description
1 polymer ?
#
loop_
_entity_poly.entity_id
_entity_poly.type
_entity_poly.pdbx_seq_one_letter_code
_entity_poly.pdbx_strand_id
1 'polypeptide(L)'
;MCAAMLCSTAAFAQNSTNVEGSSYQFTVLKNLDAGDVENQGRTGTCWSFSGLSFFESEVLRNGKAKGLNLSEMFVVRKMYPLKADNYVRMHGKANFGEGGGFPDDLLCLREYGLVPQSVYDGNKGKMYNHAEMETLLEGMAKSIGNASGTINPDWKKAFNGVLNAYMGEAPEQFQYNGKSYTPQSFAKELGLNADDYVLISSFTHHPYNSQFVLEVPDNWNWEKVYNVTLEDFTSIAENAVMNGYTLAWAADVSEKGFNFKEGLAIVPDKDWEDMSAEERKNIFLQPGKEKAITAEVRQHAFDNFETQDDHGMHIVGLVKDQNGNKYFRVKNSWGTPNYGQGYFYASEPYFAYKTTCFMVNKKGLPAAIAKKLGIK
;
A
#
# COMPACT_ATOMS: atom_id res chain seq x y z
N MET A 1 8.54 -13.17 -57.88
CA MET A 1 7.67 -13.81 -56.88
C MET A 1 8.51 -14.13 -55.66
N CYS A 2 8.46 -13.31 -54.62
CA CYS A 2 9.02 -13.64 -53.30
C CYS A 2 7.87 -13.46 -52.30
N ALA A 3 7.33 -14.58 -51.83
CA ALA A 3 6.33 -14.58 -50.78
C ALA A 3 7.04 -14.41 -49.44
N ALA A 4 6.82 -13.28 -48.78
CA ALA A 4 7.20 -13.07 -47.39
C ALA A 4 6.19 -13.83 -46.51
N MET A 5 6.63 -14.89 -45.84
CA MET A 5 5.87 -15.50 -44.75
C MET A 5 5.90 -14.57 -43.54
N LEU A 6 4.77 -13.96 -43.23
CA LEU A 6 4.50 -13.35 -41.94
C LEU A 6 4.28 -14.48 -40.93
N CYS A 7 5.30 -14.80 -40.13
CA CYS A 7 5.12 -15.59 -38.92
C CYS A 7 4.40 -14.71 -37.87
N SER A 8 3.10 -14.88 -37.76
CA SER A 8 2.32 -14.42 -36.61
C SER A 8 2.75 -15.21 -35.38
N THR A 9 3.50 -14.60 -34.46
CA THR A 9 3.72 -15.15 -33.13
C THR A 9 2.39 -15.12 -32.38
N ALA A 10 1.69 -16.25 -32.32
CA ALA A 10 0.63 -16.43 -31.34
C ALA A 10 1.28 -16.34 -29.95
N ALA A 11 0.95 -15.32 -29.18
CA ALA A 11 1.30 -15.24 -27.78
C ALA A 11 0.55 -16.37 -27.06
N PHE A 12 1.24 -17.46 -26.75
CA PHE A 12 0.72 -18.44 -25.81
C PHE A 12 0.55 -17.74 -24.46
N ALA A 13 -0.67 -17.72 -23.92
CA ALA A 13 -0.91 -17.28 -22.55
C ALA A 13 -0.05 -18.16 -21.64
N GLN A 14 0.94 -17.56 -20.98
CA GLN A 14 1.83 -18.27 -20.09
C GLN A 14 1.07 -18.50 -18.78
N ASN A 15 0.55 -19.71 -18.57
CA ASN A 15 -0.05 -20.09 -17.30
C ASN A 15 1.03 -20.00 -16.22
N SER A 16 0.86 -19.11 -15.24
CA SER A 16 1.73 -18.98 -14.08
C SER A 16 1.08 -19.61 -12.85
N THR A 17 1.88 -20.02 -11.86
CA THR A 17 1.38 -20.53 -10.57
C THR A 17 1.93 -19.70 -9.42
N ASN A 18 1.42 -19.89 -8.21
CA ASN A 18 1.87 -19.18 -7.00
C ASN A 18 3.19 -19.73 -6.44
N VAL A 19 3.42 -21.05 -6.52
CA VAL A 19 4.63 -21.73 -6.02
C VAL A 19 4.89 -23.02 -6.81
N GLU A 20 6.12 -23.52 -6.78
CA GLU A 20 6.47 -24.80 -7.39
C GLU A 20 5.63 -25.97 -6.83
N GLY A 21 5.10 -26.82 -7.71
CA GLY A 21 4.26 -27.96 -7.33
C GLY A 21 2.80 -27.61 -7.00
N SER A 22 2.41 -26.34 -7.11
CA SER A 22 1.01 -25.93 -7.00
C SER A 22 0.21 -26.26 -8.25
N SER A 23 -1.08 -26.53 -8.06
CA SER A 23 -2.07 -26.74 -9.12
C SER A 23 -2.85 -25.48 -9.49
N TYR A 24 -2.64 -24.35 -8.79
CA TYR A 24 -3.19 -23.06 -9.22
C TYR A 24 -2.63 -22.71 -10.60
N GLN A 25 -3.51 -22.39 -11.54
CA GLN A 25 -3.15 -21.96 -12.90
C GLN A 25 -3.74 -20.59 -13.18
N PHE A 26 -2.90 -19.57 -13.07
CA PHE A 26 -3.31 -18.19 -13.31
C PHE A 26 -3.19 -17.82 -14.78
N THR A 27 -4.32 -17.38 -15.35
CA THR A 27 -4.39 -16.68 -16.62
C THR A 27 -4.43 -15.18 -16.36
N VAL A 28 -3.46 -14.45 -16.92
CA VAL A 28 -3.40 -12.99 -16.79
C VAL A 28 -4.58 -12.34 -17.51
N LEU A 29 -5.38 -11.56 -16.78
CA LEU A 29 -6.41 -10.68 -17.35
C LEU A 29 -5.83 -9.29 -17.61
N LYS A 30 -5.02 -8.80 -16.68
CA LYS A 30 -4.30 -7.53 -16.77
C LYS A 30 -3.02 -7.59 -15.96
N ASN A 31 -1.94 -7.04 -16.51
CA ASN A 31 -0.70 -6.82 -15.78
C ASN A 31 -0.17 -5.42 -16.15
N LEU A 32 0.11 -4.63 -15.13
CA LEU A 32 0.65 -3.28 -15.26
C LEU A 32 2.11 -3.26 -14.80
N ASP A 33 2.91 -2.42 -15.45
CA ASP A 33 4.27 -2.16 -15.02
C ASP A 33 4.24 -1.36 -13.72
N ALA A 34 5.07 -1.77 -12.77
CA ALA A 34 5.13 -1.22 -11.43
C ALA A 34 6.58 -1.06 -10.94
N GLY A 35 7.55 -1.07 -11.85
CA GLY A 35 8.97 -1.01 -11.50
C GLY A 35 9.45 -2.22 -10.70
N ASP A 36 10.65 -2.08 -10.12
CA ASP A 36 11.32 -3.15 -9.38
C ASP A 36 10.74 -3.34 -7.97
N VAL A 37 10.86 -4.55 -7.42
CA VAL A 37 10.43 -4.84 -6.05
C VAL A 37 11.48 -4.35 -5.06
N GLU A 38 11.04 -3.48 -4.16
CA GLU A 38 11.86 -2.93 -3.09
C GLU A 38 11.79 -3.76 -1.79
N ASN A 39 12.63 -3.42 -0.81
CA ASN A 39 12.70 -4.12 0.47
C ASN A 39 12.80 -3.14 1.64
N GLN A 40 11.73 -3.05 2.43
CA GLN A 40 11.64 -2.17 3.61
C GLN A 40 12.55 -2.59 4.77
N GLY A 41 13.20 -3.75 4.67
CA GLY A 41 14.11 -4.27 5.69
C GLY A 41 13.39 -4.47 7.04
N ARG A 42 14.04 -4.03 8.11
CA ARG A 42 13.53 -4.11 9.48
C ARG A 42 12.93 -2.78 9.91
N THR A 43 11.84 -2.41 9.26
CA THR A 43 11.09 -1.16 9.52
C THR A 43 9.59 -1.40 9.36
N GLY A 44 8.78 -0.59 10.06
CA GLY A 44 7.32 -0.51 9.91
C GLY A 44 6.84 0.43 8.79
N THR A 45 7.59 0.56 7.68
CA THR A 45 7.37 1.63 6.67
C THR A 45 6.71 1.16 5.37
N CYS A 46 6.01 0.02 5.39
CA CYS A 46 5.34 -0.55 4.22
C CYS A 46 4.39 0.43 3.52
N TRP A 47 3.74 1.31 4.28
CA TRP A 47 2.88 2.38 3.77
C TRP A 47 3.61 3.29 2.77
N SER A 48 4.82 3.73 3.10
CA SER A 48 5.64 4.59 2.23
C SER A 48 6.13 3.84 0.99
N PHE A 49 6.62 2.61 1.15
CA PHE A 49 7.05 1.76 0.03
C PHE A 49 5.92 1.47 -0.96
N SER A 50 4.74 1.14 -0.45
CA SER A 50 3.58 0.86 -1.30
C SER A 50 2.98 2.12 -1.92
N GLY A 51 2.92 3.23 -1.18
CA GLY A 51 2.49 4.53 -1.66
C GLY A 51 3.39 5.07 -2.78
N LEU A 52 4.71 4.94 -2.63
CA LEU A 52 5.66 5.41 -3.63
C LEU A 52 5.69 4.51 -4.87
N SER A 53 5.64 3.18 -4.69
CA SER A 53 5.45 2.24 -5.80
C SER A 53 4.18 2.53 -6.61
N PHE A 54 3.10 2.95 -5.93
CA PHE A 54 1.89 3.41 -6.60
C PHE A 54 2.11 4.72 -7.38
N PHE A 55 2.76 5.74 -6.80
CA PHE A 55 3.04 6.99 -7.50
C PHE A 55 3.99 6.80 -8.69
N GLU A 56 4.99 5.93 -8.59
CA GLU A 56 5.86 5.56 -9.71
C GLU A 56 5.05 4.97 -10.86
N SER A 57 4.10 4.09 -10.55
CA SER A 57 3.19 3.50 -11.55
C SER A 57 2.30 4.56 -12.21
N GLU A 58 1.86 5.56 -11.45
CA GLU A 58 1.12 6.71 -12.00
C GLU A 58 1.98 7.57 -12.94
N VAL A 59 3.26 7.77 -12.61
CA VAL A 59 4.22 8.46 -13.48
C VAL A 59 4.48 7.65 -14.75
N LEU A 60 4.69 6.34 -14.63
CA LEU A 60 4.88 5.42 -15.76
C LEU A 60 3.65 5.39 -16.67
N ARG A 61 2.44 5.32 -16.10
CA ARG A 61 1.16 5.36 -16.84
C ARG A 61 1.02 6.65 -17.65
N ASN A 62 1.54 7.77 -17.15
CA ASN A 62 1.57 9.04 -17.87
C ASN A 62 2.73 9.17 -18.88
N GLY A 63 3.47 8.09 -19.13
CA GLY A 63 4.55 8.03 -20.12
C GLY A 63 5.82 8.78 -19.71
N LYS A 64 5.99 9.07 -18.42
CA LYS A 64 7.12 9.85 -17.88
C LYS A 64 8.10 8.95 -17.12
N ALA A 65 9.34 9.45 -16.98
CA ALA A 65 10.38 8.96 -16.08
C ALA A 65 10.48 7.43 -15.94
N LYS A 66 10.75 6.73 -17.05
CA LYS A 66 11.02 5.28 -17.01
C LYS A 66 12.20 4.98 -16.09
N GLY A 67 12.04 4.01 -15.18
CA GLY A 67 13.05 3.66 -14.18
C GLY A 67 13.17 4.67 -13.04
N LEU A 68 12.15 5.50 -12.81
CA LEU A 68 12.04 6.32 -11.60
C LEU A 68 11.99 5.40 -10.37
N ASN A 69 12.80 5.74 -9.37
CA ASN A 69 12.74 5.20 -8.03
C ASN A 69 12.70 6.40 -7.06
N LEU A 70 11.62 6.52 -6.31
CA LEU A 70 11.36 7.60 -5.37
C LEU A 70 11.80 7.20 -3.96
N SER A 71 12.22 8.19 -3.16
CA SER A 71 12.67 7.94 -1.80
C SER A 71 11.52 7.77 -0.81
N GLU A 72 11.29 6.54 -0.36
CA GLU A 72 10.37 6.25 0.74
C GLU A 72 10.80 6.93 2.03
N MET A 73 12.11 6.96 2.28
CA MET A 73 12.66 7.53 3.50
C MET A 73 12.49 9.04 3.55
N PHE A 74 12.39 9.74 2.42
CA PHE A 74 12.05 11.15 2.42
C PHE A 74 10.66 11.38 3.01
N VAL A 75 9.68 10.55 2.63
CA VAL A 75 8.32 10.61 3.21
C VAL A 75 8.37 10.33 4.70
N VAL A 76 9.00 9.22 5.10
CA VAL A 76 9.17 8.84 6.52
C VAL A 76 9.80 9.99 7.32
N ARG A 77 10.89 10.57 6.81
CA ARG A 77 11.61 11.68 7.44
C ARG A 77 10.76 12.94 7.62
N LYS A 78 9.82 13.21 6.71
CA LYS A 78 8.89 14.34 6.79
C LYS A 78 7.71 14.06 7.71
N MET A 79 7.22 12.82 7.76
CA MET A 79 5.99 12.46 8.50
C MET A 79 6.24 12.22 9.99
N TYR A 80 7.35 11.57 10.38
CA TYR A 80 7.61 11.24 11.79
C TYR A 80 7.57 12.45 12.74
N PRO A 81 8.15 13.63 12.42
CA PRO A 81 8.00 14.82 13.25
C PRO A 81 6.56 15.31 13.39
N LEU A 82 5.74 15.17 12.35
CA LEU A 82 4.32 15.57 12.39
C LEU A 82 3.50 14.60 13.23
N LYS A 83 3.76 13.29 13.10
CA LYS A 83 3.14 12.26 13.94
C LYS A 83 3.49 12.47 15.42
N ALA A 84 4.75 12.82 15.73
CA ALA A 84 5.15 13.17 17.09
C ALA A 84 4.45 14.44 17.61
N ASP A 85 4.32 15.48 16.77
CA ASP A 85 3.58 16.70 17.12
C ASP A 85 2.10 16.41 17.39
N ASN A 86 1.47 15.55 16.59
CA ASN A 86 0.10 15.07 16.82
C ASN A 86 0.00 14.33 18.16
N TYR A 87 0.88 13.35 18.42
CA TYR A 87 0.92 12.59 19.66
C TYR A 87 1.05 13.49 20.90
N VAL A 88 1.96 14.45 20.86
CA VAL A 88 2.18 15.41 21.95
C VAL A 88 0.97 16.33 22.14
N ARG A 89 0.39 16.85 21.05
CA ARG A 89 -0.84 17.69 21.11
C ARG A 89 -2.02 16.93 21.69
N MET A 90 -2.11 15.64 21.40
CA MET A 90 -3.16 14.76 21.92
C MET A 90 -2.82 14.21 23.31
N HIS A 91 -1.85 14.82 24.02
CA HIS A 91 -1.47 14.46 25.39
C HIS A 91 -1.14 12.97 25.55
N GLY A 92 -0.42 12.42 24.55
CA GLY A 92 0.00 11.02 24.50
C GLY A 92 -1.14 10.01 24.31
N LYS A 93 -2.31 10.46 23.83
CA LYS A 93 -3.49 9.62 23.57
C LYS A 93 -3.71 9.25 22.10
N ALA A 94 -2.92 9.81 21.18
CA ALA A 94 -2.88 9.36 19.79
C ALA A 94 -1.85 8.23 19.61
N ASN A 95 -1.77 7.67 18.40
CA ASN A 95 -0.76 6.67 18.05
C ASN A 95 0.59 7.33 17.74
N PHE A 96 1.69 6.70 18.16
CA PHE A 96 3.04 7.04 17.71
C PHE A 96 3.84 5.74 17.60
N GLY A 97 4.53 5.56 16.46
CA GLY A 97 5.27 4.37 16.05
C GLY A 97 5.61 4.49 14.56
N GLU A 98 6.36 3.53 14.02
CA GLU A 98 6.81 3.56 12.61
C GLU A 98 5.69 3.48 11.56
N GLY A 99 4.57 2.87 11.94
CA GLY A 99 3.41 2.68 11.07
C GLY A 99 2.87 4.00 10.51
N GLY A 100 2.03 3.89 9.51
CA GLY A 100 1.46 5.01 8.77
C GLY A 100 0.53 4.46 7.70
N GLY A 101 -0.03 5.33 6.88
CA GLY A 101 -0.89 4.91 5.78
C GLY A 101 -0.79 5.86 4.59
N PHE A 102 -1.50 5.53 3.52
CA PHE A 102 -1.58 6.39 2.32
C PHE A 102 -2.01 7.85 2.58
N PRO A 103 -2.79 8.18 3.65
CA PRO A 103 -2.92 9.56 4.11
C PRO A 103 -1.60 10.33 4.26
N ASP A 104 -0.55 9.67 4.76
CA ASP A 104 0.76 10.27 5.02
C ASP A 104 1.51 10.52 3.71
N ASP A 105 1.41 9.61 2.74
CA ASP A 105 1.98 9.79 1.40
C ASP A 105 1.32 10.97 0.66
N LEU A 106 -0.01 11.10 0.78
CA LEU A 106 -0.75 12.23 0.23
C LEU A 106 -0.38 13.55 0.90
N LEU A 107 -0.27 13.56 2.23
CA LEU A 107 0.17 14.73 2.98
C LEU A 107 1.59 15.14 2.57
N CYS A 108 2.50 14.17 2.43
CA CYS A 108 3.86 14.42 1.99
C CYS A 108 3.92 15.00 0.58
N LEU A 109 3.24 14.36 -0.38
CA LEU A 109 3.17 14.86 -1.76
C LEU A 109 2.62 16.29 -1.82
N ARG A 110 1.58 16.60 -1.01
CA ARG A 110 0.93 17.92 -0.95
C ARG A 110 1.83 18.99 -0.35
N GLU A 111 2.41 18.72 0.82
CA GLU A 111 3.09 19.74 1.65
C GLU A 111 4.61 19.75 1.49
N TYR A 112 5.22 18.63 1.08
CA TYR A 112 6.68 18.44 1.02
C TYR A 112 7.22 17.93 -0.32
N GLY A 113 6.36 17.55 -1.27
CA GLY A 113 6.79 17.00 -2.55
C GLY A 113 7.48 15.65 -2.39
N LEU A 114 8.33 15.28 -3.35
CA LEU A 114 9.01 13.98 -3.38
C LEU A 114 10.43 14.16 -3.91
N VAL A 115 11.30 13.18 -3.66
CA VAL A 115 12.67 13.17 -4.18
C VAL A 115 13.02 11.79 -4.74
N PRO A 116 13.96 11.69 -5.70
CA PRO A 116 14.49 10.41 -6.14
C PRO A 116 15.26 9.69 -5.02
N GLN A 117 15.23 8.36 -5.03
CA GLN A 117 16.01 7.53 -4.11
C GLN A 117 17.52 7.83 -4.18
N SER A 118 18.04 8.12 -5.38
CA SER A 118 19.46 8.49 -5.57
C SER A 118 19.86 9.82 -4.89
N VAL A 119 18.89 10.64 -4.49
CA VAL A 119 19.11 11.93 -3.84
C VAL A 119 19.02 11.80 -2.32
N TYR A 120 18.13 10.94 -1.82
CA TYR A 120 17.97 10.68 -0.40
C TYR A 120 17.64 9.22 -0.17
N ASP A 121 18.63 8.42 0.20
CA ASP A 121 18.39 7.01 0.56
C ASP A 121 17.75 6.92 1.96
N GLY A 122 18.17 7.78 2.88
CA GLY A 122 17.77 7.73 4.29
C GLY A 122 18.30 6.52 5.06
N ASN A 123 18.93 5.55 4.39
CA ASN A 123 19.68 4.47 5.02
C ASN A 123 21.13 4.89 5.32
N LYS A 124 21.62 4.60 6.53
CA LYS A 124 23.05 4.70 6.88
C LYS A 124 23.73 3.33 7.07
N GLY A 125 22.99 2.24 6.90
CA GLY A 125 23.47 0.86 7.03
C GLY A 125 23.41 0.08 5.73
N LYS A 126 23.63 -1.25 5.81
CA LYS A 126 23.52 -2.17 4.65
C LYS A 126 22.08 -2.51 4.27
N MET A 127 21.14 -2.31 5.19
CA MET A 127 19.71 -2.59 5.08
C MET A 127 18.99 -1.62 6.01
N TYR A 128 17.77 -1.19 5.65
CA TYR A 128 16.92 -0.41 6.53
C TYR A 128 16.69 -1.14 7.85
N ASN A 129 16.97 -0.46 8.95
CA ASN A 129 16.71 -0.94 10.30
C ASN A 129 16.51 0.25 11.23
N HIS A 130 15.27 0.44 11.65
CA HIS A 130 14.89 1.60 12.46
C HIS A 130 14.73 1.27 13.94
N ALA A 131 14.90 0.01 14.37
CA ALA A 131 14.56 -0.41 15.74
C ALA A 131 15.16 0.48 16.84
N GLU A 132 16.44 0.85 16.71
CA GLU A 132 17.09 1.75 17.68
C GLU A 132 16.55 3.19 17.59
N MET A 133 16.41 3.70 16.36
CA MET A 133 15.88 5.04 16.11
C MET A 133 14.45 5.17 16.65
N GLU A 134 13.57 4.23 16.31
CA GLU A 134 12.19 4.14 16.79
C GLU A 134 12.16 4.16 18.32
N THR A 135 12.93 3.29 18.99
CA THR A 135 12.98 3.22 20.46
C THR A 135 13.32 4.59 21.07
N LEU A 136 14.26 5.33 20.48
CA LEU A 136 14.62 6.68 20.94
C LEU A 136 13.47 7.68 20.69
N LEU A 137 12.89 7.69 19.49
CA LEU A 137 11.82 8.59 19.12
C LEU A 137 10.55 8.35 19.96
N GLU A 138 10.18 7.10 20.19
CA GLU A 138 9.05 6.71 21.06
C GLU A 138 9.29 7.15 22.50
N GLY A 139 10.50 6.91 23.02
CA GLY A 139 10.88 7.35 24.37
C GLY A 139 10.73 8.86 24.54
N MET A 140 11.17 9.63 23.53
CA MET A 140 10.97 11.09 23.49
C MET A 140 9.49 11.46 23.44
N ALA A 141 8.76 10.95 22.45
CA ALA A 141 7.35 11.28 22.23
C ALA A 141 6.49 10.95 23.46
N LYS A 142 6.65 9.75 24.04
CA LYS A 142 5.94 9.29 25.24
C LYS A 142 6.24 10.15 26.46
N SER A 143 7.50 10.50 26.68
CA SER A 143 7.91 11.35 27.81
C SER A 143 7.29 12.75 27.71
N ILE A 144 7.33 13.35 26.52
CA ILE A 144 6.81 14.70 26.28
C ILE A 144 5.27 14.70 26.30
N GLY A 145 4.64 13.74 25.64
CA GLY A 145 3.17 13.65 25.54
C GLY A 145 2.47 13.41 26.86
N ASN A 146 3.11 12.73 27.81
CA ASN A 146 2.57 12.47 29.15
C ASN A 146 2.99 13.51 30.20
N ALA A 147 3.65 14.60 29.82
CA ALA A 147 4.04 15.64 30.75
C ALA A 147 2.81 16.33 31.38
N SER A 148 2.84 16.52 32.70
CA SER A 148 1.75 17.17 33.46
C SER A 148 1.85 18.70 33.54
N GLY A 149 2.88 19.29 32.93
CA GLY A 149 3.19 20.72 33.00
C GLY A 149 3.53 21.34 31.65
N THR A 150 4.19 22.50 31.67
CA THR A 150 4.63 23.19 30.44
C THR A 150 5.78 22.40 29.79
N ILE A 151 5.65 22.12 28.49
CA ILE A 151 6.69 21.48 27.69
C ILE A 151 7.58 22.54 27.02
N ASN A 152 8.88 22.28 26.93
CA ASN A 152 9.82 23.16 26.21
C ASN A 152 9.75 22.87 24.70
N PRO A 153 9.39 23.86 23.83
CA PRO A 153 9.28 23.65 22.39
C PRO A 153 10.55 23.17 21.68
N ASP A 154 11.73 23.33 22.29
CA ASP A 154 12.99 22.80 21.75
C ASP A 154 13.03 21.27 21.63
N TRP A 155 12.08 20.56 22.23
CA TRP A 155 11.91 19.11 22.04
C TRP A 155 11.81 18.73 20.55
N LYS A 156 11.23 19.60 19.72
CA LYS A 156 11.12 19.41 18.27
C LYS A 156 12.48 19.39 17.58
N LYS A 157 13.40 20.24 18.03
CA LYS A 157 14.79 20.27 17.53
C LYS A 157 15.53 19.01 17.96
N ALA A 158 15.38 18.58 19.21
CA ALA A 158 15.97 17.36 19.71
C ALA A 158 15.48 16.12 18.92
N PHE A 159 14.18 16.03 18.68
CA PHE A 159 13.57 14.93 17.91
C PHE A 159 14.10 14.90 16.46
N ASN A 160 14.18 16.06 15.81
CA ASN A 160 14.82 16.16 14.49
C ASN A 160 16.32 15.85 14.52
N GLY A 161 17.02 16.14 15.62
CA GLY A 161 18.41 15.76 15.82
C GLY A 161 18.62 14.25 15.79
N VAL A 162 17.74 13.49 16.44
CA VAL A 162 17.74 12.01 16.35
C VAL A 162 17.51 11.58 14.90
N LEU A 163 16.46 12.08 14.24
CA LEU A 163 16.21 11.73 12.84
C LEU A 163 17.40 12.06 11.91
N ASN A 164 18.04 13.22 12.08
CA ASN A 164 19.23 13.57 11.31
C ASN A 164 20.42 12.62 11.58
N ALA A 165 20.57 12.18 12.84
CA ALA A 165 21.62 11.24 13.22
C ALA A 165 21.45 9.87 12.54
N TYR A 166 20.22 9.36 12.39
CA TYR A 166 19.97 8.04 11.80
C TYR A 166 19.67 8.08 10.30
N MET A 167 18.91 9.06 9.81
CA MET A 167 18.45 9.15 8.41
C MET A 167 19.16 10.24 7.59
N GLY A 168 19.89 11.14 8.24
CA GLY A 168 20.44 12.32 7.58
C GLY A 168 19.41 13.43 7.39
N GLU A 169 19.88 14.57 6.89
CA GLU A 169 19.02 15.73 6.63
C GLU A 169 18.26 15.55 5.33
N ALA A 170 16.95 15.82 5.36
CA ALA A 170 16.12 15.79 4.16
C ALA A 170 16.52 16.96 3.24
N PRO A 171 16.79 16.72 1.94
CA PRO A 171 17.23 17.76 1.02
C PRO A 171 16.11 18.79 0.77
N GLU A 172 16.47 20.07 0.79
CA GLU A 172 15.58 21.17 0.39
C GLU A 172 15.73 21.50 -1.10
N GLN A 173 16.93 21.27 -1.66
CA GLN A 173 17.26 21.41 -3.06
C GLN A 173 18.23 20.30 -3.48
N PHE A 174 18.15 19.86 -4.73
CA PHE A 174 19.02 18.83 -5.27
C PHE A 174 19.19 18.97 -6.79
N GLN A 175 20.20 18.29 -7.32
CA GLN A 175 20.42 18.13 -8.76
C GLN A 175 19.93 16.74 -9.19
N TYR A 176 19.17 16.66 -10.26
CA TYR A 176 18.74 15.40 -10.85
C TYR A 176 18.68 15.53 -12.37
N ASN A 177 19.35 14.63 -13.09
CA ASN A 177 19.44 14.65 -14.55
C ASN A 177 19.81 16.03 -15.15
N GLY A 178 20.77 16.72 -14.51
CA GLY A 178 21.29 18.01 -14.98
C GLY A 178 20.40 19.22 -14.71
N LYS A 179 19.30 19.07 -13.96
CA LYS A 179 18.42 20.17 -13.54
C LYS A 179 18.35 20.25 -12.02
N SER A 180 18.21 21.48 -11.51
CA SER A 180 18.01 21.74 -10.09
C SER A 180 16.52 21.69 -9.74
N TYR A 181 16.19 21.06 -8.62
CA TYR A 181 14.83 20.92 -8.12
C TYR A 181 14.77 21.20 -6.62
N THR A 182 13.64 21.73 -6.17
CA THR A 182 13.07 21.43 -4.85
C THR A 182 12.20 20.17 -4.93
N PRO A 183 11.94 19.46 -3.82
CA PRO A 183 11.04 18.31 -3.81
C PRO A 183 9.68 18.57 -4.48
N GLN A 184 9.07 19.74 -4.24
CA GLN A 184 7.81 20.15 -4.86
C GLN A 184 7.91 20.33 -6.36
N SER A 185 8.96 21.02 -6.82
CA SER A 185 9.15 21.23 -8.25
C SER A 185 9.41 19.90 -8.97
N PHE A 186 10.05 18.93 -8.31
CA PHE A 186 10.25 17.60 -8.84
C PHE A 186 8.93 16.82 -8.94
N ALA A 187 8.12 16.78 -7.87
CA ALA A 187 6.79 16.15 -7.91
C ALA A 187 5.90 16.75 -9.01
N LYS A 188 5.96 18.07 -9.21
CA LYS A 188 5.26 18.77 -10.29
C LYS A 188 5.78 18.39 -11.69
N GLU A 189 7.09 18.27 -11.88
CA GLU A 189 7.68 17.80 -13.15
C GLU A 189 7.20 16.38 -13.50
N LEU A 190 7.11 15.51 -12.48
CA LEU A 190 6.52 14.17 -12.61
C LEU A 190 5.03 14.21 -12.96
N GLY A 191 4.35 15.33 -12.70
CA GLY A 191 2.91 15.49 -12.94
C GLY A 191 2.05 14.84 -11.84
N LEU A 192 2.60 14.67 -10.64
CA LEU A 192 1.88 14.17 -9.49
C LEU A 192 1.20 15.33 -8.76
N ASN A 193 -0.06 15.12 -8.39
CA ASN A 193 -0.82 16.01 -7.55
C ASN A 193 -1.62 15.19 -6.54
N ALA A 194 -1.48 15.46 -5.24
CA ALA A 194 -2.21 14.75 -4.19
C ALA A 194 -3.73 14.78 -4.41
N ASP A 195 -4.25 15.85 -4.99
CA ASP A 195 -5.68 16.01 -5.25
C ASP A 195 -6.21 15.14 -6.39
N ASP A 196 -5.35 14.45 -7.16
CA ASP A 196 -5.80 13.50 -8.19
C ASP A 196 -6.18 12.13 -7.60
N TYR A 197 -5.89 11.91 -6.32
CA TYR A 197 -6.07 10.62 -5.66
C TYR A 197 -7.18 10.67 -4.61
N VAL A 198 -7.80 9.51 -4.38
CA VAL A 198 -8.79 9.31 -3.32
C VAL A 198 -8.54 8.00 -2.61
N LEU A 199 -8.91 8.00 -1.32
CA LEU A 199 -8.99 6.81 -0.49
C LEU A 199 -10.42 6.28 -0.50
N ILE A 200 -10.60 5.00 -0.74
CA ILE A 200 -11.90 4.32 -0.76
C ILE A 200 -11.91 3.26 0.35
N SER A 201 -13.03 3.15 1.06
CA SER A 201 -13.31 2.09 2.04
C SER A 201 -14.79 1.64 1.93
N SER A 202 -15.17 0.62 2.70
CA SER A 202 -16.51 0.06 2.72
C SER A 202 -16.85 -0.49 4.10
N PHE A 203 -17.61 0.27 4.88
CA PHE A 203 -18.11 -0.12 6.20
C PHE A 203 -19.53 0.41 6.45
N THR A 204 -20.28 -0.27 7.31
CA THR A 204 -21.69 0.04 7.60
C THR A 204 -21.90 0.96 8.81
N HIS A 205 -20.87 1.20 9.63
CA HIS A 205 -20.97 2.11 10.80
C HIS A 205 -21.02 3.59 10.41
N HIS A 206 -20.74 3.92 9.15
CA HIS A 206 -20.95 5.25 8.55
C HIS A 206 -21.84 5.18 7.32
N PRO A 207 -22.56 6.26 6.95
CA PRO A 207 -23.37 6.28 5.74
C PRO A 207 -22.54 6.03 4.48
N TYR A 208 -23.04 5.18 3.57
CA TYR A 208 -22.46 5.05 2.24
C TYR A 208 -22.58 6.35 1.42
N ASN A 209 -21.68 6.50 0.45
CA ASN A 209 -21.53 7.65 -0.44
C ASN A 209 -21.25 8.95 0.31
N SER A 210 -20.58 8.82 1.45
CA SER A 210 -20.11 9.92 2.28
C SER A 210 -18.61 9.77 2.54
N GLN A 211 -18.02 10.75 3.21
CA GLN A 211 -16.64 10.69 3.65
C GLN A 211 -16.58 10.64 5.18
N PHE A 212 -15.71 9.78 5.71
CA PHE A 212 -15.44 9.69 7.14
C PHE A 212 -13.94 9.48 7.37
N VAL A 213 -13.49 9.66 8.62
CA VAL A 213 -12.13 9.33 9.03
C VAL A 213 -12.13 7.86 9.40
N LEU A 214 -11.38 7.04 8.65
CA LEU A 214 -11.23 5.63 9.02
C LEU A 214 -10.54 5.54 10.38
N GLU A 215 -11.20 4.92 11.36
CA GLU A 215 -10.77 4.90 12.75
C GLU A 215 -9.70 3.84 13.03
N VAL A 216 -8.54 3.98 12.39
CA VAL A 216 -7.37 3.12 12.59
C VAL A 216 -6.21 3.93 13.18
N PRO A 217 -5.35 3.33 14.04
CA PRO A 217 -4.30 4.06 14.75
C PRO A 217 -3.35 4.85 13.83
N ASP A 218 -3.07 4.32 12.63
CA ASP A 218 -2.14 4.95 11.69
C ASP A 218 -2.76 6.06 10.83
N ASN A 219 -4.09 6.26 10.86
CA ASN A 219 -4.73 7.44 10.27
C ASN A 219 -4.68 8.66 11.22
N TRP A 220 -3.49 8.96 11.75
CA TRP A 220 -3.27 10.00 12.76
C TRP A 220 -3.48 11.42 12.22
N ASN A 221 -3.36 11.61 10.91
CA ASN A 221 -3.56 12.90 10.25
C ASN A 221 -5.04 13.15 9.86
N TRP A 222 -5.92 12.19 10.14
CA TRP A 222 -7.37 12.25 9.95
C TRP A 222 -7.83 12.54 8.52
N GLU A 223 -7.06 12.11 7.51
CA GLU A 223 -7.50 12.15 6.12
C GLU A 223 -8.77 11.29 5.96
N LYS A 224 -9.69 11.78 5.13
CA LYS A 224 -10.98 11.13 4.95
C LYS A 224 -10.95 10.12 3.82
N VAL A 225 -11.66 9.01 4.03
CA VAL A 225 -11.94 8.00 3.00
C VAL A 225 -13.37 8.15 2.50
N TYR A 226 -13.61 7.87 1.22
CA TYR A 226 -14.95 7.71 0.69
C TYR A 226 -15.49 6.34 1.07
N ASN A 227 -16.66 6.30 1.68
CA ASN A 227 -17.34 5.06 2.04
C ASN A 227 -18.29 4.63 0.92
N VAL A 228 -18.17 3.40 0.42
CA VAL A 228 -19.04 2.84 -0.62
C VAL A 228 -19.60 1.48 -0.19
N THR A 229 -20.56 0.96 -0.94
CA THR A 229 -21.06 -0.40 -0.71
C THR A 229 -19.96 -1.42 -1.00
N LEU A 230 -20.04 -2.63 -0.45
CA LEU A 230 -19.04 -3.67 -0.71
C LEU A 230 -18.98 -4.05 -2.21
N GLU A 231 -20.11 -4.01 -2.91
CA GLU A 231 -20.17 -4.22 -4.36
C GLU A 231 -19.46 -3.12 -5.14
N ASP A 232 -19.73 -1.85 -4.81
CA ASP A 232 -19.03 -0.71 -5.41
C ASP A 232 -17.52 -0.79 -5.09
N PHE A 233 -17.15 -1.20 -3.87
CA PHE A 233 -15.78 -1.31 -3.39
C PHE A 233 -14.93 -2.26 -4.24
N THR A 234 -15.42 -3.48 -4.47
CA THR A 234 -14.73 -4.48 -5.31
C THR A 234 -14.76 -4.07 -6.78
N SER A 235 -15.89 -3.53 -7.26
CA SER A 235 -16.04 -3.09 -8.65
C SER A 235 -15.12 -1.92 -9.02
N ILE A 236 -14.88 -0.97 -8.10
CA ILE A 236 -13.92 0.12 -8.31
C ILE A 236 -12.52 -0.46 -8.51
N ALA A 237 -12.09 -1.39 -7.64
CA ALA A 237 -10.76 -1.97 -7.69
C ALA A 237 -10.53 -2.75 -9.00
N GLU A 238 -11.47 -3.61 -9.38
CA GLU A 238 -11.41 -4.35 -10.64
C GLU A 238 -11.40 -3.39 -11.84
N ASN A 239 -12.34 -2.44 -11.90
CA ASN A 239 -12.45 -1.51 -13.01
C ASN A 239 -11.19 -0.65 -13.18
N ALA A 240 -10.61 -0.16 -12.08
CA ALA A 240 -9.37 0.61 -12.10
C ALA A 240 -8.24 -0.19 -12.75
N VAL A 241 -8.01 -1.43 -12.28
CA VAL A 241 -6.99 -2.33 -12.82
C VAL A 241 -7.23 -2.60 -14.31
N MET A 242 -8.45 -3.00 -14.69
CA MET A 242 -8.77 -3.30 -16.09
C MET A 242 -8.55 -2.09 -17.03
N ASN A 243 -8.82 -0.88 -16.53
CA ASN A 243 -8.61 0.38 -17.25
C ASN A 243 -7.18 0.96 -17.15
N GLY A 244 -6.25 0.21 -16.55
CA GLY A 244 -4.83 0.54 -16.57
C GLY A 244 -4.33 1.39 -15.40
N TYR A 245 -5.10 1.47 -14.31
CA TYR A 245 -4.69 2.07 -13.05
C TYR A 245 -4.27 1.00 -12.05
N THR A 246 -3.31 1.30 -11.19
CA THR A 246 -2.95 0.44 -10.04
C THR A 246 -3.65 0.93 -8.77
N LEU A 247 -3.51 0.20 -7.66
CA LEU A 247 -4.04 0.63 -6.35
C LEU A 247 -2.96 0.53 -5.28
N ALA A 248 -2.75 1.58 -4.48
CA ALA A 248 -2.08 1.39 -3.20
C ALA A 248 -3.11 0.74 -2.25
N TRP A 249 -2.79 -0.41 -1.69
CA TRP A 249 -3.74 -1.32 -1.05
C TRP A 249 -3.33 -1.59 0.41
N ALA A 250 -4.19 -1.24 1.35
CA ALA A 250 -3.99 -1.51 2.77
C ALA A 250 -4.92 -2.64 3.19
N ALA A 251 -4.36 -3.69 3.78
CA ALA A 251 -5.11 -4.86 4.21
C ALA A 251 -4.47 -5.54 5.40
N ASP A 252 -5.31 -6.21 6.19
CA ASP A 252 -4.86 -7.13 7.23
C ASP A 252 -4.14 -8.32 6.57
N VAL A 253 -2.89 -8.58 6.96
CA VAL A 253 -2.09 -9.75 6.52
C VAL A 253 -1.79 -10.73 7.64
N SER A 254 -2.30 -10.48 8.85
CA SER A 254 -2.17 -11.36 10.02
C SER A 254 -3.12 -12.57 10.00
N GLU A 255 -3.47 -13.01 8.79
CA GLU A 255 -4.46 -14.04 8.51
C GLU A 255 -3.85 -15.42 8.24
N LYS A 256 -4.55 -16.47 8.66
CA LYS A 256 -4.14 -17.85 8.33
C LYS A 256 -4.17 -18.15 6.84
N GLY A 257 -4.99 -17.42 6.08
CA GLY A 257 -5.08 -17.53 4.63
C GLY A 257 -4.05 -16.69 3.87
N PHE A 258 -3.24 -15.88 4.56
CA PHE A 258 -2.14 -15.13 3.96
C PHE A 258 -0.82 -15.89 4.12
N ASN A 259 -0.12 -16.10 3.00
CA ASN A 259 1.21 -16.68 3.02
C ASN A 259 2.04 -16.16 1.85
N PHE A 260 2.91 -15.19 2.14
CA PHE A 260 3.79 -14.59 1.14
C PHE A 260 4.77 -15.58 0.51
N LYS A 261 5.27 -16.55 1.28
CA LYS A 261 6.18 -17.59 0.78
C LYS A 261 5.50 -18.48 -0.26
N GLU A 262 4.25 -18.84 0.01
CA GLU A 262 3.40 -19.61 -0.90
C GLU A 262 2.70 -18.73 -1.95
N GLY A 263 2.92 -17.41 -1.93
CA GLY A 263 2.43 -16.49 -2.97
C GLY A 263 0.92 -16.32 -3.04
N LEU A 264 0.18 -16.51 -1.92
CA LEU A 264 -1.28 -16.42 -1.90
C LEU A 264 -1.84 -15.70 -0.67
N ALA A 265 -2.98 -15.04 -0.87
CA ALA A 265 -3.90 -14.57 0.16
C ALA A 265 -5.33 -14.99 -0.20
N ILE A 266 -5.93 -15.86 0.61
CA ILE A 266 -7.22 -16.53 0.36
C ILE A 266 -8.08 -16.61 1.63
N VAL A 267 -9.39 -16.84 1.50
CA VAL A 267 -10.31 -17.03 2.62
C VAL A 267 -11.03 -18.38 2.46
N PRO A 268 -10.44 -19.50 2.92
CA PRO A 268 -11.05 -20.81 2.78
C PRO A 268 -12.45 -20.90 3.41
N ASP A 269 -13.38 -21.61 2.76
CA ASP A 269 -14.77 -21.79 3.25
C ASP A 269 -14.83 -22.53 4.59
N LYS A 270 -13.95 -23.53 4.77
CA LYS A 270 -13.80 -24.29 6.02
C LYS A 270 -12.97 -23.49 7.03
N ASP A 271 -13.38 -23.50 8.30
CA ASP A 271 -12.63 -22.83 9.35
C ASP A 271 -11.28 -23.50 9.61
N TRP A 272 -10.26 -22.68 9.86
CA TRP A 272 -8.87 -23.16 10.02
C TRP A 272 -8.74 -24.18 11.16
N GLU A 273 -9.46 -24.00 12.25
CA GLU A 273 -9.44 -24.90 13.42
C GLU A 273 -10.02 -26.28 13.12
N ASP A 274 -10.92 -26.39 12.14
CA ASP A 274 -11.51 -27.65 11.71
C ASP A 274 -10.68 -28.37 10.64
N MET A 275 -9.63 -27.72 10.12
CA MET A 275 -8.73 -28.32 9.14
C MET A 275 -7.65 -29.18 9.79
N SER A 276 -7.42 -30.36 9.22
CA SER A 276 -6.21 -31.14 9.43
C SER A 276 -4.97 -30.39 8.93
N ALA A 277 -3.79 -30.78 9.41
CA ALA A 277 -2.52 -30.18 8.95
C ALA A 277 -2.30 -30.30 7.43
N GLU A 278 -2.77 -31.40 6.83
CA GLU A 278 -2.70 -31.63 5.40
C GLU A 278 -3.65 -30.71 4.63
N GLU A 279 -4.88 -30.52 5.10
CA GLU A 279 -5.81 -29.55 4.52
C GLU A 279 -5.24 -28.12 4.57
N ARG A 280 -4.67 -27.70 5.72
CA ARG A 280 -4.04 -26.37 5.90
C ARG A 280 -2.86 -26.13 4.94
N LYS A 281 -2.12 -27.18 4.60
CA LYS A 281 -1.06 -27.09 3.59
C LYS A 281 -1.65 -26.99 2.18
N ASN A 282 -2.67 -27.80 1.90
CA ASN A 282 -3.23 -27.94 0.57
C ASN A 282 -4.02 -26.73 0.09
N ILE A 283 -4.55 -25.86 0.96
CA ILE A 283 -5.22 -24.62 0.52
C ILE A 283 -4.29 -23.72 -0.33
N PHE A 284 -2.98 -23.79 -0.11
CA PHE A 284 -1.98 -23.01 -0.85
C PHE A 284 -1.46 -23.71 -2.12
N LEU A 285 -1.78 -24.99 -2.30
CA LEU A 285 -1.33 -25.80 -3.44
C LEU A 285 -2.47 -26.20 -4.37
N GLN A 286 -3.71 -26.13 -3.89
CA GLN A 286 -4.91 -26.55 -4.61
C GLN A 286 -6.00 -25.48 -4.46
N PRO A 287 -6.60 -24.98 -5.57
CA PRO A 287 -7.75 -24.10 -5.47
C PRO A 287 -8.89 -24.78 -4.70
N GLY A 288 -9.41 -24.05 -3.72
CA GLY A 288 -10.52 -24.48 -2.88
C GLY A 288 -11.69 -23.51 -3.00
N LYS A 289 -12.82 -23.90 -2.39
CA LYS A 289 -13.94 -22.99 -2.18
C LYS A 289 -13.55 -21.94 -1.13
N GLU A 290 -13.85 -20.69 -1.40
CA GLU A 290 -13.65 -19.56 -0.49
C GLU A 290 -14.97 -19.06 0.09
N LYS A 291 -14.91 -18.39 1.24
CA LYS A 291 -16.09 -17.82 1.90
C LYS A 291 -16.72 -16.74 1.01
N ALA A 292 -18.05 -16.72 0.95
CA ALA A 292 -18.79 -15.58 0.43
C ALA A 292 -18.76 -14.45 1.46
N ILE A 293 -18.22 -13.29 1.09
CA ILE A 293 -18.04 -12.16 2.00
C ILE A 293 -19.22 -11.20 1.85
N THR A 294 -19.95 -10.97 2.93
CA THR A 294 -21.01 -9.96 2.99
C THR A 294 -20.55 -8.71 3.74
N ALA A 295 -21.31 -7.62 3.62
CA ALA A 295 -21.02 -6.39 4.36
C ALA A 295 -21.04 -6.61 5.89
N GLU A 296 -21.94 -7.47 6.38
CA GLU A 296 -22.08 -7.80 7.80
C GLU A 296 -20.88 -8.61 8.30
N VAL A 297 -20.43 -9.60 7.54
CA VAL A 297 -19.22 -10.40 7.88
C VAL A 297 -18.00 -9.50 7.94
N ARG A 298 -17.83 -8.63 6.94
CA ARG A 298 -16.74 -7.65 6.88
C ARG A 298 -16.79 -6.66 8.03
N GLN A 299 -17.97 -6.11 8.36
CA GLN A 299 -18.12 -5.17 9.48
C GLN A 299 -17.79 -5.85 10.80
N HIS A 300 -18.32 -7.05 11.04
CA HIS A 300 -18.08 -7.78 12.28
C HIS A 300 -16.59 -8.02 12.53
N ALA A 301 -15.82 -8.37 11.49
CA ALA A 301 -14.38 -8.58 11.60
C ALA A 301 -13.60 -7.30 11.94
N PHE A 302 -14.05 -6.15 11.44
CA PHE A 302 -13.46 -4.86 11.81
C PHE A 302 -13.78 -4.48 13.26
N ASP A 303 -15.05 -4.64 13.67
CA ASP A 303 -15.51 -4.28 15.01
C ASP A 303 -14.93 -5.17 16.12
N ASN A 304 -14.58 -6.42 15.79
CA ASN A 304 -14.05 -7.40 16.75
C ASN A 304 -12.51 -7.59 16.69
N PHE A 305 -11.81 -6.76 15.90
CA PHE A 305 -10.35 -6.77 15.69
C PHE A 305 -9.78 -7.98 14.93
N GLU A 306 -10.60 -8.79 14.26
CA GLU A 306 -10.12 -9.76 13.27
C GLU A 306 -9.68 -9.11 11.95
N THR A 307 -9.95 -7.82 11.75
CA THR A 307 -9.43 -7.05 10.61
C THR A 307 -8.94 -5.72 11.12
N GLN A 308 -7.62 -5.56 11.07
CA GLN A 308 -6.89 -4.37 11.50
C GLN A 308 -6.12 -3.77 10.32
N ASP A 309 -5.58 -2.58 10.53
CA ASP A 309 -4.73 -1.88 9.56
C ASP A 309 -3.27 -2.20 9.89
N ASP A 310 -2.70 -3.23 9.25
CA ASP A 310 -1.36 -3.72 9.60
C ASP A 310 -0.35 -3.73 8.45
N HIS A 311 -0.76 -3.63 7.17
CA HIS A 311 0.19 -3.64 6.05
C HIS A 311 -0.28 -2.95 4.77
N GLY A 312 0.61 -2.13 4.18
CA GLY A 312 0.44 -1.46 2.88
C GLY A 312 1.18 -2.19 1.76
N MET A 313 0.50 -2.39 0.62
CA MET A 313 0.98 -3.11 -0.56
C MET A 313 0.48 -2.44 -1.84
N HIS A 314 0.80 -3.00 -3.02
CA HIS A 314 0.46 -2.38 -4.30
C HIS A 314 -0.16 -3.38 -5.28
N ILE A 315 -1.43 -3.19 -5.62
CA ILE A 315 -2.15 -4.01 -6.61
C ILE A 315 -1.79 -3.52 -8.01
N VAL A 316 -1.26 -4.42 -8.84
CA VAL A 316 -0.68 -4.11 -10.16
C VAL A 316 -1.30 -4.90 -11.30
N GLY A 317 -2.28 -5.74 -11.02
CA GLY A 317 -2.86 -6.60 -12.04
C GLY A 317 -4.00 -7.44 -11.52
N LEU A 318 -4.59 -8.17 -12.44
CA LEU A 318 -5.69 -9.08 -12.21
C LEU A 318 -5.46 -10.36 -13.01
N VAL A 319 -5.65 -11.49 -12.37
CA VAL A 319 -5.58 -12.81 -12.98
C VAL A 319 -6.86 -13.58 -12.64
N LYS A 320 -7.09 -14.69 -13.34
CA LYS A 320 -8.08 -15.68 -12.95
C LYS A 320 -7.45 -17.06 -12.86
N ASP A 321 -7.93 -17.90 -11.95
CA ASP A 321 -7.54 -19.30 -11.91
C ASP A 321 -8.25 -20.14 -12.99
N GLN A 322 -8.01 -21.45 -13.00
CA GLN A 322 -8.65 -22.41 -13.90
C GLN A 322 -10.18 -22.53 -13.74
N ASN A 323 -10.73 -22.12 -12.60
CA ASN A 323 -12.15 -22.17 -12.28
C ASN A 323 -12.85 -20.84 -12.59
N GLY A 324 -12.10 -19.81 -12.98
CA GLY A 324 -12.60 -18.47 -13.24
C GLY A 324 -12.63 -17.56 -12.01
N ASN A 325 -12.12 -18.01 -10.86
CA ASN A 325 -11.98 -17.17 -9.66
C ASN A 325 -10.93 -16.10 -9.90
N LYS A 326 -11.21 -14.85 -9.51
CA LYS A 326 -10.33 -13.72 -9.73
C LYS A 326 -9.37 -13.51 -8.56
N TYR A 327 -8.15 -13.11 -8.90
CA TYR A 327 -7.11 -12.74 -7.94
C TYR A 327 -6.43 -11.45 -8.40
N PHE A 328 -6.24 -10.52 -7.48
CA PHE A 328 -5.36 -9.38 -7.69
C PHE A 328 -3.91 -9.83 -7.63
N ARG A 329 -3.11 -9.39 -8.59
CA ARG A 329 -1.64 -9.54 -8.55
C ARG A 329 -1.08 -8.38 -7.74
N VAL A 330 -0.38 -8.70 -6.66
CA VAL A 330 0.07 -7.72 -5.66
C VAL A 330 1.60 -7.70 -5.59
N LYS A 331 2.18 -6.52 -5.68
CA LYS A 331 3.59 -6.21 -5.40
C LYS A 331 3.74 -5.93 -3.91
N ASN A 332 4.62 -6.65 -3.25
CA ASN A 332 4.96 -6.43 -1.84
C ASN A 332 6.32 -5.71 -1.71
N SER A 333 6.68 -5.28 -0.50
CA SER A 333 7.91 -4.53 -0.17
C SER A 333 8.87 -5.34 0.72
N TRP A 334 8.85 -6.67 0.60
CA TRP A 334 9.71 -7.59 1.38
C TRP A 334 10.83 -8.21 0.53
N GLY A 335 11.18 -7.58 -0.59
CA GLY A 335 12.14 -8.11 -1.56
C GLY A 335 11.60 -9.29 -2.38
N THR A 336 12.50 -10.03 -3.02
CA THR A 336 12.19 -11.08 -4.01
C THR A 336 12.42 -12.54 -3.55
N PRO A 337 12.42 -12.91 -2.25
CA PRO A 337 12.81 -14.27 -1.85
C PRO A 337 11.75 -15.34 -2.14
N ASN A 338 10.50 -14.96 -2.41
CA ASN A 338 9.42 -15.90 -2.72
C ASN A 338 9.41 -16.30 -4.20
N TYR A 339 8.67 -17.36 -4.53
CA TYR A 339 8.59 -17.88 -5.90
C TYR A 339 8.14 -16.81 -6.91
N GLY A 340 7.17 -15.97 -6.53
CA GLY A 340 6.64 -14.87 -7.32
C GLY A 340 7.56 -13.65 -7.45
N GLN A 341 8.82 -13.71 -7.01
CA GLN A 341 9.81 -12.63 -7.11
C GLN A 341 9.29 -11.30 -6.53
N GLY A 342 8.75 -11.35 -5.33
CA GLY A 342 8.17 -10.21 -4.60
C GLY A 342 6.68 -10.00 -4.79
N TYR A 343 6.06 -10.79 -5.67
CA TYR A 343 4.63 -10.72 -5.94
C TYR A 343 3.88 -11.91 -5.34
N PHE A 344 2.60 -11.70 -5.06
CA PHE A 344 1.66 -12.74 -4.66
C PHE A 344 0.26 -12.47 -5.26
N TYR A 345 -0.65 -13.43 -5.09
CA TYR A 345 -2.02 -13.34 -5.60
C TYR A 345 -3.03 -13.29 -4.44
N ALA A 346 -3.81 -12.22 -4.37
CA ALA A 346 -4.88 -12.05 -3.38
C ALA A 346 -6.24 -12.32 -4.02
N SER A 347 -7.01 -13.26 -3.49
CA SER A 347 -8.34 -13.57 -4.03
C SER A 347 -9.30 -12.41 -3.84
N GLU A 348 -10.33 -12.32 -4.69
CA GLU A 348 -11.39 -11.33 -4.53
C GLU A 348 -12.10 -11.43 -3.16
N PRO A 349 -12.41 -12.63 -2.62
CA PRO A 349 -12.87 -12.77 -1.24
C PRO A 349 -11.90 -12.20 -0.19
N TYR A 350 -10.59 -12.46 -0.32
CA TYR A 350 -9.59 -11.90 0.61
C TYR A 350 -9.59 -10.37 0.55
N PHE A 351 -9.57 -9.80 -0.66
CA PHE A 351 -9.67 -8.36 -0.87
C PHE A 351 -10.96 -7.79 -0.26
N ALA A 352 -12.12 -8.39 -0.54
CA ALA A 352 -13.40 -7.95 -0.01
C ALA A 352 -13.45 -8.02 1.53
N TYR A 353 -12.77 -9.00 2.14
CA TYR A 353 -12.83 -9.22 3.58
C TYR A 353 -11.82 -8.37 4.35
N LYS A 354 -10.56 -8.37 3.92
CA LYS A 354 -9.40 -7.91 4.73
C LYS A 354 -8.83 -6.56 4.35
N THR A 355 -9.26 -5.97 3.24
CA THR A 355 -8.86 -4.59 2.91
C THR A 355 -9.41 -3.62 3.94
N THR A 356 -8.62 -2.67 4.44
CA THR A 356 -9.11 -1.54 5.25
C THR A 356 -9.49 -0.36 4.34
N CYS A 357 -8.57 0.03 3.46
CA CYS A 357 -8.80 0.99 2.39
C CYS A 357 -7.86 0.77 1.19
N PHE A 358 -8.10 1.49 0.10
CA PHE A 358 -7.13 1.62 -0.99
C PHE A 358 -7.09 3.04 -1.55
N MET A 359 -5.92 3.46 -2.04
CA MET A 359 -5.71 4.69 -2.78
C MET A 359 -5.77 4.43 -4.28
N VAL A 360 -6.50 5.27 -5.01
CA VAL A 360 -6.64 5.19 -6.47
C VAL A 360 -6.70 6.59 -7.08
N ASN A 361 -6.25 6.73 -8.33
CA ASN A 361 -6.50 7.94 -9.11
C ASN A 361 -8.00 8.09 -9.37
N LYS A 362 -8.56 9.29 -9.17
CA LYS A 362 -9.98 9.61 -9.41
C LYS A 362 -10.45 9.21 -10.81
N LYS A 363 -9.57 9.28 -11.81
CA LYS A 363 -9.86 8.88 -13.20
C LYS A 363 -9.98 7.37 -13.41
N GLY A 364 -9.54 6.56 -12.44
CA GLY A 364 -9.74 5.11 -12.43
C GLY A 364 -11.12 4.67 -11.93
N LEU A 365 -11.90 5.59 -11.34
CA LEU A 365 -13.23 5.29 -10.83
C LEU A 365 -14.24 5.09 -11.99
N PRO A 366 -15.17 4.13 -11.89
CA PRO A 366 -16.33 4.07 -12.77
C PRO A 366 -17.12 5.39 -12.73
N ALA A 367 -17.49 5.93 -13.89
CA ALA A 367 -18.13 7.25 -13.99
C ALA A 367 -19.42 7.37 -13.15
N ALA A 368 -20.21 6.29 -13.07
CA ALA A 368 -21.43 6.26 -12.26
C ALA A 368 -21.12 6.40 -10.76
N ILE A 369 -20.06 5.74 -10.28
CA ILE A 369 -19.63 5.79 -8.88
C ILE A 369 -18.99 7.15 -8.58
N ALA A 370 -18.12 7.66 -9.46
CA ALA A 370 -17.52 8.99 -9.30
C ALA A 370 -18.61 10.07 -9.12
N LYS A 371 -19.66 10.03 -9.96
CA LYS A 371 -20.82 10.92 -9.84
C LYS A 371 -21.57 10.75 -8.51
N LYS A 372 -21.77 9.51 -8.06
CA LYS A 372 -22.42 9.18 -6.77
C LYS A 372 -21.65 9.76 -5.59
N LEU A 373 -20.32 9.76 -5.68
CA LEU A 373 -19.40 10.30 -4.67
C LEU A 373 -19.16 11.82 -4.78
N GLY A 374 -19.69 12.48 -5.81
CA GLY A 374 -19.46 13.91 -6.06
C GLY A 374 -18.03 14.23 -6.53
N ILE A 375 -17.31 13.24 -7.06
CA ILE A 375 -15.97 13.40 -7.62
C ILE A 375 -16.11 13.87 -9.08
N LYS A 376 -15.42 14.97 -9.41
CA LYS A 376 -15.45 15.60 -10.75
C LYS A 376 -14.44 14.99 -11.71
#